data_AF-A0A4Q0ZD70-F1
#
_entry.id   AF-A0A4Q0ZD70-F1
#
_cell.length_a   1.000
_cell.length_b   1.000
_cell.length_c   1.000
_cell.angle_alpha   90.00
_cell.angle_beta   90.00
_cell.angle_gamma   90.00
#
_symmetry.space_group_name_H-M   'P 1'
#
loop_
_entity.id
_entity.type
_entity.pdbx_description
1 polymer ?
#
loop_
_entity_poly.entity_id
_entity_poly.type
_entity_poly.pdbx_seq_one_letter_code
_entity_poly.pdbx_strand_id
1 'polypeptide(L)'
;MLRILLLFVFLYTSSIACGGGFWPEDYQFRFLHKRDFAFANITGDLTSSRVYNDIIYDYNKKIKKRNLQEWYKEFKGNYTKKQIEDFIYKNKNLAMIKNKQISDYINFINYQKPYVSSWKSYYAKFGYEGKKIDLSKVPNMVNEALLKVDKVNSKYLKLRYFFIALRLAHYNNLDNTLQIYEKYKYLLKNSNSIVKDWIQGLYAGILIKNNDIVKGVYEFTKLFDENRVNWHLAYYNFKYIKTDKQWKKLLSMAKNKEEIIKFYTIRALNIKANVLEEIKNIANENINSKYFDLLLFRVLLNSQEFFDIPMPSYYETTKRFKNYKPYIKYLKSVKRKNMYMVDLSLAYFNFYENDYTQSKRYLKKAYSEVSGDDIHELNALKYIIYLNSLTKIDEKVENEIGTRLNKLILQPCNKNSLHK
;
A
#
# COMPACT_ATOMS: atom_id res chain seq x y z
N MET A 1 -44.73 0.51 -3.20
CA MET A 1 -43.76 -0.38 -3.87
C MET A 1 -43.40 0.06 -5.29
N LEU A 2 -44.35 0.41 -6.16
CA LEU A 2 -44.05 0.75 -7.58
C LEU A 2 -43.21 2.03 -7.78
N ARG A 3 -43.29 3.02 -6.86
CA ARG A 3 -42.58 4.31 -6.99
C ARG A 3 -41.10 4.27 -6.59
N ILE A 4 -40.71 3.38 -5.67
CA ILE A 4 -39.30 3.15 -5.30
C ILE A 4 -38.57 2.40 -6.43
N LEU A 5 -39.29 1.50 -7.11
CA LEU A 5 -38.80 0.83 -8.31
C LEU A 5 -38.53 1.82 -9.46
N LEU A 6 -39.41 2.81 -9.64
CA LEU A 6 -39.28 3.86 -10.66
C LEU A 6 -38.10 4.82 -10.41
N LEU A 7 -37.80 5.14 -9.15
CA LEU A 7 -36.63 5.96 -8.79
C LEU A 7 -35.31 5.22 -9.06
N PHE A 8 -35.29 3.91 -8.84
CA PHE A 8 -34.16 3.05 -9.22
C PHE A 8 -34.03 2.91 -10.74
N VAL A 9 -35.14 2.77 -11.48
CA VAL A 9 -35.14 2.65 -12.96
C VAL A 9 -34.70 3.96 -13.63
N PHE A 10 -35.07 5.13 -13.10
CA PHE A 10 -34.62 6.42 -13.66
C PHE A 10 -33.12 6.69 -13.43
N LEU A 11 -32.55 6.22 -12.32
CA LEU A 11 -31.09 6.21 -12.10
C LEU A 11 -30.40 5.16 -13.01
N TYR A 12 -31.09 4.05 -13.30
CA TYR A 12 -30.60 2.99 -14.18
C TYR A 12 -30.50 3.42 -15.65
N THR A 13 -31.48 4.17 -16.16
CA THR A 13 -31.57 4.50 -17.61
C THR A 13 -30.80 5.75 -18.03
N SER A 14 -30.55 6.68 -17.11
CA SER A 14 -29.77 7.90 -17.39
C SER A 14 -28.25 7.68 -17.42
N SER A 15 -27.80 6.44 -17.15
CA SER A 15 -26.38 6.03 -17.10
C SER A 15 -25.91 5.28 -18.36
N ILE A 16 -26.79 5.02 -19.34
CA ILE A 16 -26.52 4.13 -20.49
C ILE A 16 -26.01 4.91 -21.72
N ALA A 17 -25.11 5.86 -21.50
CA ALA A 17 -24.36 6.52 -22.56
C ALA A 17 -22.86 6.36 -22.33
N CYS A 18 -22.38 5.12 -22.42
CA CYS A 18 -21.08 4.69 -22.96
C CYS A 18 -20.87 3.21 -22.61
N GLY A 19 -20.57 2.39 -23.62
CA GLY A 19 -20.30 0.95 -23.47
C GLY A 19 -19.01 0.65 -22.70
N GLY A 20 -19.07 0.73 -21.37
CA GLY A 20 -18.14 0.09 -20.46
C GLY A 20 -18.89 -0.98 -19.67
N GLY A 21 -18.43 -2.23 -19.73
CA GLY A 21 -18.91 -3.24 -18.78
C GLY A 21 -18.67 -2.74 -17.35
N PHE A 22 -19.70 -2.85 -16.51
CA PHE A 22 -19.64 -2.45 -15.11
C PHE A 22 -18.84 -3.48 -14.32
N TRP A 23 -17.81 -3.07 -13.60
CA TRP A 23 -17.06 -3.97 -12.73
C TRP A 23 -17.67 -3.99 -11.32
N PRO A 24 -17.77 -5.15 -10.63
CA PRO A 24 -18.29 -5.24 -9.27
C PRO A 24 -17.62 -4.29 -8.27
N GLU A 25 -16.37 -3.91 -8.54
CA GLU A 25 -15.59 -2.98 -7.74
C GLU A 25 -16.02 -1.51 -7.87
N ASP A 26 -16.83 -1.17 -8.88
CA ASP A 26 -17.31 0.18 -9.14
C ASP A 26 -18.50 0.57 -8.20
N TYR A 27 -19.03 -0.38 -7.41
CA TYR A 27 -20.17 -0.19 -6.49
C TYR A 27 -19.86 -0.64 -5.05
N GLN A 28 -18.75 -0.14 -4.50
CA GLN A 28 -18.35 -0.44 -3.13
C GLN A 28 -18.84 0.61 -2.14
N PHE A 29 -19.74 0.23 -1.23
CA PHE A 29 -20.12 1.12 -0.13
C PHE A 29 -19.05 1.10 0.95
N ARG A 30 -18.39 2.24 1.17
CA ARG A 30 -17.31 2.36 2.15
C ARG A 30 -17.57 3.58 3.04
N PHE A 31 -17.85 3.31 4.30
CA PHE A 31 -18.19 4.26 5.34
C PHE A 31 -17.00 4.58 6.27
N LEU A 32 -15.87 3.89 6.12
CA LEU A 32 -14.68 4.10 6.94
C LEU A 32 -13.82 5.24 6.39
N HIS A 33 -13.37 6.12 7.28
CA HIS A 33 -12.42 7.16 6.92
C HIS A 33 -11.02 6.58 6.69
N LYS A 34 -10.28 7.22 5.78
CA LYS A 34 -8.89 6.87 5.50
C LYS A 34 -8.03 6.99 6.78
N ARG A 35 -7.11 6.05 6.96
CA ARG A 35 -6.16 5.98 8.07
C ARG A 35 -4.73 6.09 7.57
N ASP A 36 -3.85 6.71 8.34
CA ASP A 36 -2.44 6.84 7.98
C ASP A 36 -1.64 5.59 8.37
N PHE A 37 -1.99 4.43 7.79
CA PHE A 37 -1.18 3.22 7.89
C PHE A 37 -0.88 2.65 6.50
N ALA A 38 0.25 1.95 6.38
CA ALA A 38 0.54 1.15 5.20
C ALA A 38 -0.58 0.14 4.94
N PHE A 39 -1.07 0.08 3.70
CA PHE A 39 -2.21 -0.73 3.27
C PHE A 39 -3.58 -0.43 3.92
N ALA A 40 -3.73 0.51 4.85
CA ALA A 40 -5.04 0.75 5.48
C ALA A 40 -6.10 1.11 4.43
N ASN A 41 -5.75 2.04 3.54
CA ASN A 41 -6.71 2.65 2.61
C ASN A 41 -6.84 1.94 1.27
N ILE A 42 -6.25 0.75 1.16
CA ILE A 42 -6.26 -0.03 -0.07
C ILE A 42 -7.40 -1.03 0.03
N THR A 43 -8.43 -0.77 -0.76
CA THR A 43 -9.56 -1.66 -0.98
C THR A 43 -9.18 -2.79 -1.94
N GLY A 44 -9.80 -3.95 -1.76
CA GLY A 44 -9.59 -5.11 -2.62
C GLY A 44 -8.49 -6.07 -2.18
N ASP A 45 -8.40 -7.17 -2.92
CA ASP A 45 -7.42 -8.22 -2.68
C ASP A 45 -6.02 -7.72 -3.04
N LEU A 46 -5.15 -7.62 -2.04
CA LEU A 46 -3.74 -7.23 -2.22
C LEU A 46 -2.96 -8.21 -3.09
N THR A 47 -3.47 -9.42 -3.34
CA THR A 47 -2.89 -10.39 -4.29
C THR A 47 -3.29 -10.14 -5.74
N SER A 48 -4.29 -9.28 -6.00
CA SER A 48 -4.74 -8.98 -7.35
C SER A 48 -3.75 -8.08 -8.10
N SER A 49 -3.63 -8.32 -9.41
CA SER A 49 -2.77 -7.51 -10.28
C SER A 49 -3.23 -6.06 -10.39
N ARG A 50 -4.54 -5.79 -10.33
CA ARG A 50 -5.10 -4.44 -10.33
C ARG A 50 -4.62 -3.65 -9.12
N VAL A 51 -4.85 -4.17 -7.91
CA VAL A 51 -4.43 -3.50 -6.67
C VAL A 51 -2.92 -3.31 -6.62
N TYR A 52 -2.15 -4.30 -7.09
CA TYR A 52 -0.71 -4.15 -7.23
C TYR A 52 -0.34 -2.98 -8.16
N ASN A 53 -0.97 -2.87 -9.33
CA ASN A 53 -0.70 -1.79 -10.28
C ASN A 53 -1.05 -0.42 -9.70
N ASP A 54 -2.15 -0.30 -8.97
CA ASP A 54 -2.56 0.96 -8.32
C ASP A 54 -1.52 1.38 -7.26
N ILE A 55 -1.06 0.43 -6.44
CA ILE A 55 0.02 0.65 -5.47
C ILE A 55 1.30 1.12 -6.18
N ILE A 56 1.67 0.49 -7.29
CA ILE A 56 2.86 0.85 -8.05
C ILE A 56 2.72 2.23 -8.70
N TYR A 57 1.53 2.57 -9.19
CA TYR A 57 1.25 3.90 -9.75
C TYR A 57 1.41 4.99 -8.69
N ASP A 58 0.78 4.83 -7.53
CA ASP A 58 0.88 5.76 -6.41
C ASP A 58 2.31 5.85 -5.86
N TYR A 59 2.99 4.71 -5.76
CA TYR A 59 4.41 4.63 -5.42
C TYR A 59 5.24 5.47 -6.39
N ASN A 60 5.08 5.29 -7.71
CA ASN A 60 5.81 6.01 -8.74
C ASN A 60 5.59 7.53 -8.66
N LYS A 61 4.36 7.97 -8.34
CA LYS A 61 4.04 9.38 -8.11
C LYS A 61 4.73 9.93 -6.86
N LYS A 62 4.61 9.23 -5.72
CA LYS A 62 5.21 9.64 -4.43
C LYS A 62 6.73 9.65 -4.49
N ILE A 63 7.34 8.64 -5.10
CA ILE A 63 8.79 8.52 -5.22
C ILE A 63 9.36 9.59 -6.15
N LYS A 64 8.68 9.90 -7.27
CA LYS A 64 9.11 10.98 -8.16
C LYS A 64 9.20 12.30 -7.42
N LYS A 65 8.17 12.64 -6.64
CA LYS A 65 8.14 13.85 -5.80
C LYS A 65 9.29 13.89 -4.80
N ARG A 66 9.50 12.83 -4.03
CA ARG A 66 10.60 12.76 -3.04
C ARG A 66 11.99 12.82 -3.68
N ASN A 67 12.18 12.13 -4.80
CA ASN A 67 13.44 12.14 -5.54
C ASN A 67 13.76 13.54 -6.10
N LEU A 68 12.75 14.25 -6.63
CA LEU A 68 12.92 15.63 -7.08
C LEU A 68 13.28 16.59 -5.93
N GLN A 69 12.74 16.37 -4.73
CA GLN A 69 13.11 17.16 -3.55
C GLN A 69 14.58 16.95 -3.15
N GLU A 70 15.07 15.71 -3.20
CA GLU A 70 16.49 15.43 -2.98
C GLU A 70 17.39 16.06 -4.04
N TRP A 71 17.01 15.96 -5.31
CA TRP A 71 17.74 16.60 -6.39
C TRP A 71 17.77 18.11 -6.25
N TYR A 72 16.65 18.74 -5.88
CA TYR A 72 16.60 20.18 -5.65
C TYR A 72 17.62 20.64 -4.60
N LYS A 73 17.78 19.85 -3.52
CA LYS A 73 18.81 20.08 -2.50
C LYS A 73 20.22 19.88 -3.05
N GLU A 74 20.45 18.82 -3.82
CA GLU A 74 21.78 18.54 -4.41
C GLU A 74 22.21 19.62 -5.41
N PHE A 75 21.26 20.15 -6.19
CA PHE A 75 21.49 21.27 -7.11
C PHE A 75 21.62 22.62 -6.39
N LYS A 76 21.47 22.67 -5.06
CA LYS A 76 21.61 23.87 -4.21
C LYS A 76 20.74 25.05 -4.68
N GLY A 77 19.55 24.76 -5.22
CA GLY A 77 18.64 25.80 -5.72
C GLY A 77 19.04 26.49 -7.03
N ASN A 78 20.13 26.06 -7.69
CA ASN A 78 20.61 26.66 -8.94
C ASN A 78 19.69 26.46 -10.15
N TYR A 79 18.67 25.61 -10.02
CA TYR A 79 17.72 25.28 -11.08
C TYR A 79 16.30 25.19 -10.51
N THR A 80 15.32 25.54 -11.33
CA THR A 80 13.90 25.39 -10.99
C THR A 80 13.50 23.91 -10.89
N LYS A 81 12.43 23.61 -10.16
CA LYS A 81 11.88 22.23 -10.06
C LYS A 81 11.58 21.63 -11.44
N LYS A 82 11.07 22.44 -12.38
CA LYS A 82 10.77 22.02 -13.75
C LYS A 82 12.04 21.66 -14.52
N GLN A 83 13.09 22.47 -14.44
CA GLN A 83 14.38 22.15 -15.07
C GLN A 83 14.97 20.85 -14.51
N ILE A 84 14.95 20.65 -13.19
CA ILE A 84 15.44 19.41 -12.58
C ILE A 84 14.61 18.21 -13.03
N GLU A 85 13.29 18.33 -13.12
CA GLU A 85 12.45 17.28 -13.67
C GLU A 85 12.80 16.94 -15.12
N ASP A 86 13.03 17.97 -15.95
CA ASP A 86 13.43 17.82 -17.34
C ASP A 86 14.79 17.12 -17.48
N PHE A 87 15.76 17.42 -16.60
CA PHE A 87 17.05 16.76 -16.55
C PHE A 87 16.94 15.28 -16.17
N ILE A 88 16.24 14.98 -15.06
CA ILE A 88 16.25 13.65 -14.44
C ILE A 88 15.29 12.67 -15.11
N TYR A 89 14.11 13.13 -15.55
CA TYR A 89 13.04 12.26 -16.03
C TYR A 89 12.76 12.39 -17.53
N LYS A 90 13.08 13.52 -18.16
CA LYS A 90 12.80 13.75 -19.58
C LYS A 90 14.04 13.78 -20.47
N ASN A 91 15.23 13.74 -19.88
CA ASN A 91 16.51 13.80 -20.58
C ASN A 91 16.66 15.04 -21.49
N LYS A 92 16.08 16.17 -21.07
CA LYS A 92 16.12 17.44 -21.84
C LYS A 92 17.12 18.41 -21.23
N ASN A 93 17.69 19.30 -22.05
CA ASN A 93 18.50 20.43 -21.60
C ASN A 93 19.73 20.06 -20.74
N LEU A 94 20.30 18.86 -20.93
CA LEU A 94 21.40 18.34 -20.11
C LEU A 94 22.68 19.20 -20.19
N ALA A 95 22.90 19.90 -21.31
CA ALA A 95 24.01 20.84 -21.49
C ALA A 95 23.98 22.02 -20.50
N MET A 96 22.82 22.32 -19.87
CA MET A 96 22.71 23.39 -18.87
C MET A 96 23.31 23.00 -17.50
N ILE A 97 23.62 21.72 -17.27
CA ILE A 97 24.13 21.24 -15.99
C ILE A 97 25.62 21.60 -15.85
N LYS A 98 25.91 22.63 -15.04
CA LYS A 98 27.28 23.14 -14.85
C LYS A 98 28.16 22.20 -14.01
N ASN A 99 27.56 21.48 -13.06
CA ASN A 99 28.31 20.56 -12.19
C ASN A 99 28.64 19.28 -12.96
N LYS A 100 29.93 19.08 -13.28
CA LYS A 100 30.42 17.92 -14.02
C LYS A 100 30.08 16.58 -13.35
N GLN A 101 30.20 16.45 -12.03
CA GLN A 101 29.86 15.18 -11.34
C GLN A 101 28.36 14.84 -11.45
N ILE A 102 27.49 15.86 -11.41
CA ILE A 102 26.04 15.66 -11.58
C ILE A 102 25.71 15.34 -13.05
N SER A 103 26.32 16.06 -13.99
CA SER A 103 26.17 15.80 -15.43
C SER A 103 26.59 14.37 -15.79
N ASP A 104 27.79 13.95 -15.35
CA ASP A 104 28.30 12.58 -15.49
C ASP A 104 27.30 11.55 -14.94
N TYR A 105 26.75 11.79 -13.75
CA TYR A 105 25.80 10.88 -13.13
C TYR A 105 24.49 10.75 -13.92
N ILE A 106 23.94 11.86 -14.42
CA ILE A 106 22.70 11.86 -15.21
C ILE A 106 22.91 11.17 -16.57
N ASN A 107 24.04 11.42 -17.22
CA ASN A 107 24.43 10.73 -18.45
C ASN A 107 24.57 9.22 -18.20
N PHE A 108 25.19 8.83 -17.08
CA PHE A 108 25.33 7.43 -16.70
C PHE A 108 23.98 6.76 -16.41
N ILE A 109 23.04 7.44 -15.73
CA ILE A 109 21.66 6.93 -15.58
C ILE A 109 21.06 6.61 -16.94
N ASN A 110 21.16 7.53 -17.89
CA ASN A 110 20.56 7.38 -19.21
C ASN A 110 21.17 6.21 -19.97
N TYR A 111 22.50 6.10 -19.92
CA TYR A 111 23.23 5.00 -20.53
C TYR A 111 22.81 3.64 -19.98
N GLN A 112 22.59 3.52 -18.66
CA GLN A 112 22.25 2.23 -18.05
C GLN A 112 20.79 1.80 -18.19
N LYS A 113 19.85 2.70 -18.54
CA LYS A 113 18.39 2.44 -18.58
C LYS A 113 18.01 1.11 -19.27
N PRO A 114 18.47 0.80 -20.50
CA PRO A 114 18.03 -0.42 -21.18
C PRO A 114 18.58 -1.72 -20.56
N TYR A 115 19.68 -1.66 -19.78
CA TYR A 115 20.34 -2.82 -19.16
C TYR A 115 19.68 -3.29 -17.86
N VAL A 116 18.71 -2.54 -17.33
CA VAL A 116 17.99 -2.82 -16.08
C VAL A 116 16.47 -2.80 -16.25
N SER A 117 16.01 -2.86 -17.50
CA SER A 117 14.59 -2.93 -17.88
C SER A 117 14.07 -4.37 -17.88
N SER A 118 12.77 -4.57 -17.63
CA SER A 118 12.11 -5.86 -17.86
C SER A 118 12.19 -6.29 -19.34
N TRP A 119 12.36 -5.33 -20.25
CA TRP A 119 12.51 -5.53 -21.69
C TRP A 119 13.96 -5.73 -22.13
N LYS A 120 14.91 -5.90 -21.20
CA LYS A 120 16.34 -6.04 -21.52
C LYS A 120 16.63 -7.11 -22.59
N SER A 121 16.04 -8.30 -22.46
CA SER A 121 16.23 -9.38 -23.45
C SER A 121 15.65 -9.02 -24.82
N TYR A 122 14.53 -8.29 -24.83
CA TYR A 122 13.95 -7.75 -26.06
C TYR A 122 14.89 -6.71 -26.68
N TYR A 123 15.44 -5.78 -25.90
CA TYR A 123 16.38 -4.77 -26.39
C TYR A 123 17.70 -5.35 -26.90
N ALA A 124 18.17 -6.46 -26.32
CA ALA A 124 19.34 -7.18 -26.83
C ALA A 124 19.06 -7.80 -28.21
N LYS A 125 17.84 -8.28 -28.45
CA LYS A 125 17.45 -8.93 -29.71
C LYS A 125 17.03 -7.93 -30.81
N PHE A 126 16.19 -6.96 -30.47
CA PHE A 126 15.50 -6.07 -31.40
C PHE A 126 15.94 -4.62 -31.33
N GLY A 127 16.67 -4.24 -30.27
CA GLY A 127 17.17 -2.88 -30.08
C GLY A 127 16.33 -2.02 -29.14
N TYR A 128 16.97 -0.96 -28.68
CA TYR A 128 16.42 0.15 -27.90
C TYR A 128 16.83 1.43 -28.62
N GLU A 129 15.86 2.28 -28.98
CA GLU A 129 16.11 3.50 -29.78
C GLU A 129 16.89 3.23 -31.07
N GLY A 130 16.56 2.13 -31.75
CA GLY A 130 17.18 1.72 -33.03
C GLY A 130 18.55 1.03 -32.89
N LYS A 131 19.06 0.78 -31.68
CA LYS A 131 20.36 0.13 -31.45
C LYS A 131 20.25 -1.08 -30.53
N LYS A 132 20.82 -2.22 -30.91
CA LYS A 132 20.94 -3.39 -30.03
C LYS A 132 21.87 -3.09 -28.87
N ILE A 133 21.46 -3.49 -27.67
CA ILE A 133 22.32 -3.42 -26.49
C ILE A 133 23.21 -4.66 -26.40
N ASP A 134 24.40 -4.49 -25.85
CA ASP A 134 25.38 -5.55 -25.68
C ASP A 134 25.54 -5.88 -24.19
N LEU A 135 24.98 -7.02 -23.77
CA LEU A 135 24.99 -7.43 -22.36
C LEU A 135 26.39 -7.75 -21.83
N SER A 136 27.37 -8.02 -22.70
CA SER A 136 28.76 -8.24 -22.30
C SER A 136 29.41 -6.98 -21.69
N LYS A 137 28.83 -5.79 -21.92
CA LYS A 137 29.30 -4.52 -21.36
C LYS A 137 28.91 -4.30 -19.90
N VAL A 138 27.95 -5.08 -19.37
CA VAL A 138 27.42 -4.85 -18.03
C VAL A 138 28.50 -4.92 -16.93
N PRO A 139 29.44 -5.88 -16.91
CA PRO A 139 30.52 -5.89 -15.94
C PRO A 139 31.36 -4.60 -15.95
N ASN A 140 31.67 -4.06 -17.13
CA ASN A 140 32.40 -2.80 -17.27
C ASN A 140 31.60 -1.61 -16.73
N MET A 141 30.29 -1.56 -16.99
CA MET A 141 29.41 -0.53 -16.43
C MET A 141 29.33 -0.62 -14.91
N VAL A 142 29.27 -1.82 -14.34
CA VAL A 142 29.33 -2.01 -12.89
C VAL A 142 30.65 -1.47 -12.34
N ASN A 143 31.79 -1.84 -12.94
CA ASN A 143 33.11 -1.35 -12.54
C ASN A 143 33.20 0.18 -12.64
N GLU A 144 32.70 0.79 -13.71
CA GLU A 144 32.66 2.25 -13.85
C GLU A 144 31.84 2.91 -12.73
N ALA A 145 30.65 2.37 -12.43
CA ALA A 145 29.82 2.86 -11.33
C ALA A 145 30.55 2.76 -9.99
N LEU A 146 31.22 1.62 -9.71
CA LEU A 146 32.00 1.41 -8.48
C LEU A 146 33.18 2.39 -8.38
N LEU A 147 33.91 2.62 -9.46
CA LEU A 147 34.96 3.64 -9.51
C LEU A 147 34.41 5.04 -9.21
N LYS A 148 33.20 5.36 -9.69
CA LYS A 148 32.54 6.63 -9.36
C LYS A 148 32.13 6.69 -7.88
N VAL A 149 31.69 5.59 -7.25
CA VAL A 149 31.42 5.56 -5.79
C VAL A 149 32.66 5.98 -5.01
N ASP A 150 33.85 5.50 -5.41
CA ASP A 150 35.09 5.78 -4.70
C ASP A 150 35.59 7.22 -4.95
N LYS A 151 35.41 7.75 -6.17
CA LYS A 151 36.02 9.01 -6.62
C LYS A 151 35.16 10.27 -6.46
N VAL A 152 33.83 10.20 -6.48
CA VAL A 152 33.01 11.42 -6.39
C VAL A 152 33.07 12.03 -4.99
N ASN A 153 33.01 13.35 -4.90
CA ASN A 153 33.14 14.05 -3.61
C ASN A 153 31.82 14.07 -2.84
N SER A 154 30.70 14.18 -3.56
CA SER A 154 29.36 14.26 -2.96
C SER A 154 28.95 12.92 -2.34
N LYS A 155 28.71 12.90 -1.03
CA LYS A 155 28.14 11.74 -0.32
C LYS A 155 26.81 11.29 -0.94
N TYR A 156 26.03 12.24 -1.44
CA TYR A 156 24.77 11.99 -2.15
C TYR A 156 25.00 11.21 -3.45
N LEU A 157 25.97 11.63 -4.27
CA LEU A 157 26.33 10.92 -5.50
C LEU A 157 26.98 9.56 -5.21
N LYS A 158 27.81 9.41 -4.17
CA LYS A 158 28.37 8.10 -3.77
C LYS A 158 27.28 7.06 -3.54
N LEU A 159 26.28 7.40 -2.72
CA LEU A 159 25.16 6.49 -2.41
C LEU A 159 24.37 6.12 -3.67
N ARG A 160 24.21 7.08 -4.59
CA ARG A 160 23.47 6.89 -5.84
C ARG A 160 24.21 6.06 -6.88
N TYR A 161 25.53 6.21 -6.98
CA TYR A 161 26.35 5.31 -7.79
C TYR A 161 26.39 3.90 -7.19
N PHE A 162 26.40 3.76 -5.86
CA PHE A 162 26.28 2.46 -5.19
C PHE A 162 24.96 1.79 -5.57
N PHE A 163 23.84 2.52 -5.53
CA PHE A 163 22.56 2.00 -6.02
C PHE A 163 22.62 1.54 -7.47
N ILE A 164 23.21 2.32 -8.38
CA ILE A 164 23.30 1.94 -9.80
C ILE A 164 24.16 0.69 -9.98
N ALA A 165 25.34 0.63 -9.35
CA ALA A 165 26.22 -0.54 -9.43
C ALA A 165 25.52 -1.81 -8.94
N LEU A 166 24.88 -1.74 -7.76
CA LEU A 166 24.16 -2.86 -7.17
C LEU A 166 22.96 -3.27 -8.04
N ARG A 167 22.22 -2.31 -8.59
CA ARG A 167 21.07 -2.55 -9.47
C ARG A 167 21.48 -3.26 -10.75
N LEU A 168 22.55 -2.78 -11.41
CA LEU A 168 23.09 -3.38 -12.63
C LEU A 168 23.53 -4.82 -12.39
N ALA A 169 24.31 -5.05 -11.33
CA ALA A 169 24.78 -6.37 -10.95
C ALA A 169 23.60 -7.33 -10.65
N HIS A 170 22.63 -6.86 -9.84
CA HIS A 170 21.47 -7.67 -9.45
C HIS A 170 20.55 -8.07 -10.62
N TYR A 171 20.22 -7.14 -11.53
CA TYR A 171 19.34 -7.45 -12.67
C TYR A 171 20.03 -8.20 -13.81
N ASN A 172 21.35 -8.32 -13.75
CA ASN A 172 22.15 -9.12 -14.68
C ASN A 172 22.76 -10.37 -14.04
N ASN A 173 22.38 -10.68 -12.80
CA ASN A 173 22.81 -11.89 -12.08
C ASN A 173 24.34 -12.04 -12.05
N LEU A 174 25.07 -10.96 -11.76
CA LEU A 174 26.52 -11.06 -11.58
C LEU A 174 26.85 -11.69 -10.22
N ASP A 175 27.84 -12.59 -10.18
CA ASP A 175 28.18 -13.35 -8.96
C ASP A 175 28.69 -12.47 -7.81
N ASN A 176 29.35 -11.35 -8.13
CA ASN A 176 29.89 -10.42 -7.14
C ASN A 176 28.83 -9.49 -6.51
N THR A 177 27.54 -9.64 -6.81
CA THR A 177 26.49 -8.72 -6.38
C THR A 177 26.43 -8.55 -4.85
N LEU A 178 26.57 -9.64 -4.08
CA LEU A 178 26.58 -9.56 -2.61
C LEU A 178 27.84 -8.86 -2.09
N GLN A 179 29.00 -9.10 -2.71
CA GLN A 179 30.26 -8.45 -2.34
C GLN A 179 30.20 -6.93 -2.53
N ILE A 180 29.54 -6.47 -3.60
CA ILE A 180 29.28 -5.04 -3.83
C ILE A 180 28.48 -4.43 -2.66
N TYR A 181 27.41 -5.08 -2.23
CA TYR A 181 26.64 -4.61 -1.08
C TYR A 181 27.49 -4.55 0.18
N GLU A 182 28.20 -5.63 0.51
CA GLU A 182 29.00 -5.72 1.73
C GLU A 182 30.11 -4.65 1.78
N LYS A 183 30.75 -4.35 0.65
CA LYS A 183 31.77 -3.30 0.54
C LYS A 183 31.21 -1.90 0.81
N TYR A 184 30.01 -1.59 0.31
CA TYR A 184 29.48 -0.22 0.29
C TYR A 184 28.32 0.06 1.26
N LYS A 185 27.84 -0.94 2.02
CA LYS A 185 26.76 -0.78 3.00
C LYS A 185 27.01 0.31 4.04
N TYR A 186 28.27 0.67 4.30
CA TYR A 186 28.62 1.77 5.20
C TYR A 186 28.02 3.13 4.75
N LEU A 187 27.78 3.33 3.45
CA LEU A 187 27.14 4.53 2.90
C LEU A 187 25.66 4.66 3.30
N LEU A 188 25.03 3.58 3.77
CA LEU A 188 23.66 3.59 4.27
C LEU A 188 23.57 4.20 5.66
N LYS A 189 24.67 4.14 6.44
CA LYS A 189 24.73 4.68 7.81
C LYS A 189 24.54 6.19 7.76
N ASN A 190 23.61 6.70 8.57
CA ASN A 190 23.25 8.12 8.66
C ASN A 190 22.70 8.77 7.37
N SER A 191 22.36 7.98 6.34
CA SER A 191 21.71 8.52 5.14
C SER A 191 20.21 8.72 5.38
N ASN A 192 19.72 9.90 4.99
CA ASN A 192 18.29 10.22 4.94
C ASN A 192 17.71 10.16 3.53
N SER A 193 18.49 9.71 2.55
CA SER A 193 18.02 9.60 1.16
C SER A 193 17.08 8.40 0.98
N ILE A 194 16.03 8.56 0.17
CA ILE A 194 15.12 7.50 -0.28
C ILE A 194 15.85 6.37 -1.01
N VAL A 195 17.04 6.65 -1.57
CA VAL A 195 17.87 5.65 -2.27
C VAL A 195 18.29 4.51 -1.34
N LYS A 196 18.38 4.77 -0.02
CA LYS A 196 18.67 3.71 0.96
C LYS A 196 17.60 2.62 0.97
N ASP A 197 16.32 3.00 0.79
CA ASP A 197 15.21 2.06 0.76
C ASP A 197 15.22 1.25 -0.56
N TRP A 198 15.70 1.84 -1.66
CA TRP A 198 15.91 1.14 -2.92
C TRP A 198 17.04 0.10 -2.81
N ILE A 199 18.17 0.49 -2.21
CA ILE A 199 19.30 -0.42 -1.95
C ILE A 199 18.87 -1.54 -1.01
N GLN A 200 18.10 -1.24 0.05
CA GLN A 200 17.56 -2.23 0.98
C GLN A 200 16.69 -3.26 0.25
N GLY A 201 15.81 -2.82 -0.66
CA GLY A 201 15.00 -3.73 -1.48
C GLY A 201 15.84 -4.62 -2.41
N LEU A 202 16.89 -4.06 -3.02
CA LEU A 202 17.83 -4.85 -3.83
C LEU A 202 18.57 -5.88 -2.98
N TYR A 203 19.12 -5.49 -1.83
CA TYR A 203 19.81 -6.39 -0.92
C TYR A 203 18.94 -7.56 -0.47
N ALA A 204 17.71 -7.29 -0.06
CA ALA A 204 16.75 -8.31 0.30
C ALA A 204 16.48 -9.29 -0.87
N GLY A 205 16.33 -8.78 -2.09
CA GLY A 205 16.19 -9.59 -3.30
C GLY A 205 17.44 -10.41 -3.65
N ILE A 206 18.65 -9.88 -3.41
CA ILE A 206 19.92 -10.58 -3.60
C ILE A 206 20.02 -11.78 -2.67
N LEU A 207 19.66 -11.62 -1.39
CA LEU A 207 19.66 -12.71 -0.42
C LEU A 207 18.72 -13.85 -0.83
N ILE A 208 17.51 -13.53 -1.31
CA ILE A 208 16.58 -14.54 -1.81
C ILE A 208 17.14 -15.27 -3.04
N LYS A 209 17.75 -14.56 -3.99
CA LYS A 209 18.40 -15.19 -5.16
C LYS A 209 19.55 -16.10 -4.75
N ASN A 210 20.28 -15.74 -3.69
CA ASN A 210 21.37 -16.55 -3.13
C ASN A 210 20.88 -17.64 -2.15
N ASN A 211 19.60 -18.01 -2.21
CA ASN A 211 18.98 -19.05 -1.39
C ASN A 211 18.91 -18.78 0.13
N ASP A 212 19.27 -17.57 0.59
CA ASP A 212 19.06 -17.14 1.98
C ASP A 212 17.68 -16.48 2.14
N ILE A 213 16.65 -17.30 1.88
CA ILE A 213 15.26 -16.85 1.73
C ILE A 213 14.75 -16.12 2.98
N VAL A 214 14.92 -16.72 4.16
CA VAL A 214 14.37 -16.17 5.40
C VAL A 214 15.03 -14.84 5.74
N LYS A 215 16.35 -14.73 5.54
CA LYS A 215 17.06 -13.46 5.76
C LYS A 215 16.65 -12.42 4.74
N GLY A 216 16.47 -12.78 3.47
CA GLY A 216 15.98 -11.85 2.46
C GLY A 216 14.58 -11.32 2.78
N VAL A 217 13.66 -12.18 3.25
CA VAL A 217 12.34 -11.72 3.71
C VAL A 217 12.47 -10.81 4.93
N TYR A 218 13.28 -11.17 5.94
CA TYR A 218 13.56 -10.32 7.09
C TYR A 218 14.04 -8.92 6.65
N GLU A 219 14.97 -8.84 5.70
CA GLU A 219 15.45 -7.57 5.15
C GLU A 219 14.36 -6.77 4.41
N PHE A 220 13.40 -7.42 3.75
CA PHE A 220 12.22 -6.75 3.18
C PHE A 220 11.30 -6.18 4.25
N THR A 221 11.10 -6.86 5.38
CA THR A 221 10.22 -6.38 6.47
C THR A 221 10.68 -5.05 7.07
N LYS A 222 11.98 -4.73 7.01
CA LYS A 222 12.54 -3.44 7.47
C LYS A 222 12.02 -2.24 6.67
N LEU A 223 11.43 -2.48 5.49
CA LEU A 223 10.79 -1.45 4.68
C LEU A 223 9.34 -1.17 5.12
N PHE A 224 8.73 -2.01 5.96
CA PHE A 224 7.32 -1.93 6.34
C PHE A 224 7.04 -0.80 7.33
N ASP A 225 7.00 0.43 6.81
CA ASP A 225 6.75 1.66 7.56
C ASP A 225 6.17 2.74 6.62
N GLU A 226 5.20 3.54 7.09
CA GLU A 226 4.51 4.58 6.31
C GLU A 226 5.46 5.68 5.77
N ASN A 227 6.59 5.89 6.46
CA ASN A 227 7.59 6.89 6.12
C ASN A 227 8.58 6.37 5.07
N ARG A 228 8.72 5.05 4.92
CA ARG A 228 9.57 4.42 3.89
C ARG A 228 8.90 4.55 2.54
N VAL A 229 9.67 4.49 1.46
CA VAL A 229 9.11 4.61 0.10
C VAL A 229 8.73 3.25 -0.49
N ASN A 230 9.44 2.18 -0.11
CA ASN A 230 9.30 0.83 -0.66
C ASN A 230 8.54 -0.12 0.27
N TRP A 231 7.66 0.39 1.13
CA TRP A 231 6.94 -0.41 2.13
C TRP A 231 6.14 -1.56 1.52
N HIS A 232 5.62 -1.39 0.30
CA HIS A 232 4.86 -2.42 -0.41
C HIS A 232 5.70 -3.70 -0.65
N LEU A 233 7.03 -3.57 -0.81
CA LEU A 233 7.91 -4.71 -1.04
C LEU A 233 7.91 -5.69 0.15
N ALA A 234 7.66 -5.21 1.37
CA ALA A 234 7.59 -6.06 2.55
C ALA A 234 6.49 -7.12 2.43
N TYR A 235 5.30 -6.71 1.96
CA TYR A 235 4.18 -7.62 1.73
C TYR A 235 4.40 -8.52 0.52
N TYR A 236 4.74 -7.95 -0.64
CA TYR A 236 4.80 -8.72 -1.88
C TYR A 236 5.93 -9.76 -1.92
N ASN A 237 6.97 -9.58 -1.09
CA ASN A 237 8.04 -10.56 -0.93
C ASN A 237 7.82 -11.49 0.28
N PHE A 238 6.78 -11.28 1.09
CA PHE A 238 6.46 -12.19 2.19
C PHE A 238 6.05 -13.59 1.70
N LYS A 239 5.60 -13.70 0.44
CA LYS A 239 5.26 -14.96 -0.25
C LYS A 239 6.37 -16.01 -0.28
N TYR A 240 7.62 -15.61 -0.01
CA TYR A 240 8.75 -16.54 0.06
C TYR A 240 8.81 -17.33 1.38
N ILE A 241 8.08 -16.91 2.42
CA ILE A 241 7.85 -17.71 3.62
C ILE A 241 6.66 -18.63 3.34
N LYS A 242 6.93 -19.93 3.21
CA LYS A 242 5.96 -20.96 2.79
C LYS A 242 5.72 -22.03 3.84
N THR A 243 6.60 -22.16 4.84
CA THR A 243 6.54 -23.24 5.83
C THR A 243 6.64 -22.72 7.26
N ASP A 244 6.12 -23.48 8.21
CA ASP A 244 6.24 -23.17 9.65
C ASP A 244 7.70 -23.12 10.11
N LYS A 245 8.59 -23.92 9.51
CA LYS A 245 10.03 -23.86 9.79
C LYS A 245 10.61 -22.51 9.39
N GLN A 246 10.26 -22.01 8.20
CA GLN A 246 10.69 -20.68 7.75
C GLN A 246 10.08 -19.56 8.59
N TRP A 247 8.80 -19.70 8.96
CA TRP A 247 8.12 -18.77 9.84
C TRP A 247 8.76 -18.68 11.23
N LYS A 248 9.04 -19.82 11.88
CA LYS A 248 9.73 -19.88 13.16
C LYS A 248 11.14 -19.27 13.08
N LYS A 249 11.87 -19.55 12.00
CA LYS A 249 13.19 -18.93 11.75
C LYS A 249 13.09 -17.41 11.56
N LEU A 250 12.05 -16.92 10.88
CA LEU A 250 11.83 -15.47 10.73
C LEU A 250 11.54 -14.82 12.09
N LEU A 251 10.65 -15.42 12.89
CA LEU A 251 10.34 -14.94 14.24
C LEU A 251 11.59 -14.88 15.13
N SER A 252 12.46 -15.90 15.07
CA SER A 252 13.69 -15.93 15.88
C SER A 252 14.72 -14.88 15.47
N MET A 253 14.56 -14.22 14.31
CA MET A 253 15.41 -13.11 13.87
C MET A 253 14.95 -11.75 14.40
N ALA A 254 13.76 -11.67 14.98
CA ALA A 254 13.23 -10.42 15.52
C ALA A 254 14.10 -9.92 16.69
N LYS A 255 14.45 -8.63 16.67
CA LYS A 255 15.27 -8.00 17.71
C LYS A 255 14.47 -7.46 18.89
N ASN A 256 13.16 -7.29 18.70
CA ASN A 256 12.25 -6.72 19.68
C ASN A 256 10.80 -7.11 19.32
N LYS A 257 9.89 -6.85 20.27
CA LYS A 257 8.46 -7.14 20.09
C LYS A 257 7.83 -6.40 18.91
N GLU A 258 8.33 -5.22 18.55
CA GLU A 258 7.81 -4.46 17.42
C GLU A 258 8.08 -5.18 16.08
N GLU A 259 9.26 -5.78 15.91
CA GLU A 259 9.57 -6.60 14.74
C GLU A 259 8.67 -7.85 14.66
N ILE A 260 8.46 -8.53 15.80
CA ILE A 260 7.53 -9.68 15.89
C ILE A 260 6.13 -9.27 15.42
N ILE A 261 5.61 -8.16 15.96
CA ILE A 261 4.31 -7.60 15.58
C ILE A 261 4.25 -7.27 14.09
N LYS A 262 5.30 -6.68 13.52
CA LYS A 262 5.37 -6.40 12.07
C LYS A 262 5.27 -7.68 11.25
N PHE A 263 5.91 -8.77 11.65
CA PHE A 263 5.84 -10.04 10.91
C PHE A 263 4.43 -10.61 10.93
N TYR A 264 3.78 -10.63 12.08
CA TYR A 264 2.37 -11.05 12.20
C TYR A 264 1.45 -10.17 11.35
N THR A 265 1.68 -8.85 11.37
CA THR A 265 0.91 -7.89 10.58
C THR A 265 1.04 -8.18 9.08
N ILE A 266 2.26 -8.32 8.56
CA ILE A 266 2.50 -8.55 7.13
C ILE A 266 1.89 -9.90 6.70
N ARG A 267 2.01 -10.95 7.54
CA ARG A 267 1.37 -12.24 7.28
C ARG A 267 -0.16 -12.13 7.22
N ALA A 268 -0.75 -11.35 8.13
CA ALA A 268 -2.20 -11.12 8.19
C ALA A 268 -2.77 -10.35 6.99
N LEU A 269 -1.94 -9.62 6.23
CA LEU A 269 -2.38 -8.91 5.02
C LEU A 269 -2.76 -9.87 3.88
N ASN A 270 -2.29 -11.12 3.92
CA ASN A 270 -2.63 -12.13 2.93
C ASN A 270 -4.10 -12.55 3.06
N ILE A 271 -4.82 -12.61 1.95
CA ILE A 271 -6.26 -12.97 1.93
C ILE A 271 -6.56 -14.35 2.53
N LYS A 272 -5.59 -15.27 2.52
CA LYS A 272 -5.71 -16.62 3.09
C LYS A 272 -5.31 -16.70 4.57
N ALA A 273 -4.89 -15.60 5.18
CA ALA A 273 -4.45 -15.60 6.57
C ALA A 273 -5.63 -15.73 7.55
N ASN A 274 -5.38 -16.38 8.70
CA ASN A 274 -6.29 -16.32 9.84
C ASN A 274 -6.06 -15.02 10.61
N VAL A 275 -6.65 -13.92 10.12
CA VAL A 275 -6.41 -12.56 10.65
C VAL A 275 -6.75 -12.45 12.14
N LEU A 276 -7.79 -13.13 12.62
CA LEU A 276 -8.13 -13.14 14.05
C LEU A 276 -7.00 -13.73 14.90
N GLU A 277 -6.37 -14.79 14.43
CA GLU A 277 -5.22 -15.37 15.13
C GLU A 277 -4.03 -14.42 15.16
N GLU A 278 -3.78 -13.68 14.07
CA GLU A 278 -2.72 -12.68 14.05
C GLU A 278 -3.01 -11.48 14.95
N ILE A 279 -4.27 -11.06 15.06
CA ILE A 279 -4.70 -10.04 16.02
C ILE A 279 -4.42 -10.50 17.46
N LYS A 280 -4.67 -11.79 17.79
CA LYS A 280 -4.32 -12.36 19.11
C LYS A 280 -2.81 -12.41 19.34
N ASN A 281 -2.04 -12.83 18.34
CA ASN A 281 -0.58 -12.85 18.43
C ASN A 281 -0.02 -11.44 18.69
N ILE A 282 -0.50 -10.43 17.96
CA ILE A 282 -0.12 -9.02 18.19
C ILE A 282 -0.52 -8.56 19.58
N ALA A 283 -1.72 -8.92 20.03
CA ALA A 283 -2.22 -8.58 21.36
C ALA A 283 -1.36 -9.15 22.50
N ASN A 284 -0.90 -10.40 22.36
CA ASN A 284 0.00 -11.05 23.32
C ASN A 284 1.35 -10.33 23.42
N GLU A 285 1.86 -9.79 22.31
CA GLU A 285 3.12 -9.03 22.31
C GLU A 285 2.94 -7.61 22.86
N ASN A 286 1.95 -6.89 22.32
CA ASN A 286 1.57 -5.55 22.76
C ASN A 286 0.12 -5.25 22.37
N ILE A 287 -0.77 -5.38 23.34
CA ILE A 287 -2.21 -5.10 23.19
C ILE A 287 -2.49 -3.66 22.69
N ASN A 288 -1.62 -2.68 22.97
CA ASN A 288 -1.79 -1.30 22.53
C ASN A 288 -1.06 -0.97 21.22
N SER A 289 -0.61 -1.99 20.47
CA SER A 289 0.06 -1.80 19.19
C SER A 289 -0.85 -1.12 18.15
N LYS A 290 -0.32 -0.15 17.40
CA LYS A 290 -1.01 0.46 16.25
C LYS A 290 -1.38 -0.55 15.16
N TYR A 291 -0.64 -1.65 15.08
CA TYR A 291 -0.90 -2.71 14.11
C TYR A 291 -2.11 -3.58 14.47
N PHE A 292 -2.50 -3.62 15.75
CA PHE A 292 -3.79 -4.20 16.14
C PHE A 292 -4.93 -3.43 15.48
N ASP A 293 -4.88 -2.09 15.54
CA ASP A 293 -5.88 -1.22 14.92
C ASP A 293 -5.86 -1.32 13.40
N LEU A 294 -4.67 -1.42 12.78
CA LEU A 294 -4.55 -1.64 11.34
C LEU A 294 -5.27 -2.91 10.89
N LEU A 295 -5.00 -4.05 11.54
CA LEU A 295 -5.60 -5.31 11.13
C LEU A 295 -7.11 -5.30 11.36
N LEU A 296 -7.54 -4.77 12.50
CA LEU A 296 -8.96 -4.67 12.80
C LEU A 296 -9.70 -3.74 11.83
N PHE A 297 -9.09 -2.59 11.48
CA PHE A 297 -9.57 -1.69 10.45
C PHE A 297 -9.67 -2.37 9.09
N ARG A 298 -8.68 -3.20 8.70
CA ARG A 298 -8.76 -3.95 7.43
C ARG A 298 -9.84 -5.01 7.43
N VAL A 299 -10.05 -5.71 8.55
CA VAL A 299 -11.18 -6.64 8.69
C VAL A 299 -12.50 -5.90 8.52
N LEU A 300 -12.64 -4.74 9.16
CA LEU A 300 -13.82 -3.88 9.05
C LEU A 300 -13.99 -3.29 7.64
N LEU A 301 -12.90 -2.90 6.99
CA LEU A 301 -12.93 -2.38 5.63
C LEU A 301 -13.46 -3.45 4.67
N ASN A 302 -12.93 -4.67 4.78
CA ASN A 302 -13.33 -5.81 3.97
C ASN A 302 -14.74 -6.32 4.34
N SER A 303 -15.21 -6.11 5.57
CA SER A 303 -16.56 -6.53 5.96
C SER A 303 -17.66 -5.70 5.32
N GLN A 304 -17.35 -4.51 4.81
CA GLN A 304 -18.33 -3.64 4.17
C GLN A 304 -18.83 -4.15 2.82
N GLU A 305 -18.22 -5.19 2.26
CA GLU A 305 -18.83 -6.01 1.19
C GLU A 305 -20.24 -6.53 1.55
N PHE A 306 -20.55 -6.58 2.84
CA PHE A 306 -21.91 -6.81 3.35
C PHE A 306 -22.94 -5.89 2.66
N PHE A 307 -22.60 -4.61 2.48
CA PHE A 307 -23.50 -3.57 1.95
C PHE A 307 -23.51 -3.47 0.43
N ASP A 308 -22.56 -4.10 -0.27
CA ASP A 308 -22.45 -4.01 -1.73
C ASP A 308 -23.68 -4.66 -2.41
N ILE A 309 -24.14 -4.16 -3.56
CA ILE A 309 -25.35 -4.70 -4.22
C ILE A 309 -25.02 -6.10 -4.79
N PRO A 310 -25.83 -7.15 -4.52
CA PRO A 310 -25.63 -8.43 -5.19
C PRO A 310 -25.92 -8.28 -6.70
N MET A 311 -24.92 -8.55 -7.54
CA MET A 311 -25.12 -8.54 -9.00
C MET A 311 -25.92 -9.78 -9.44
N PRO A 312 -26.91 -9.64 -10.33
CA PRO A 312 -27.60 -10.78 -10.94
C PRO A 312 -26.64 -11.63 -11.79
N SER A 313 -26.57 -12.92 -11.44
CA SER A 313 -26.37 -14.10 -12.31
C SER A 313 -25.11 -14.30 -13.17
N TYR A 314 -24.09 -13.42 -13.24
CA TYR A 314 -22.83 -13.76 -13.95
C TYR A 314 -21.67 -14.20 -13.04
N TYR A 315 -21.78 -13.93 -11.75
CA TYR A 315 -20.90 -14.46 -10.71
C TYR A 315 -21.78 -14.98 -9.59
N GLU A 316 -22.18 -16.25 -9.64
CA GLU A 316 -22.68 -16.98 -8.46
C GLU A 316 -21.54 -17.15 -7.43
N THR A 317 -20.97 -16.04 -6.94
CA THR A 317 -20.31 -16.08 -5.66
C THR A 317 -21.43 -15.91 -4.66
N THR A 318 -21.91 -17.03 -4.09
CA THR A 318 -22.61 -17.00 -2.80
C THR A 318 -21.89 -15.97 -1.94
N LYS A 319 -22.56 -14.85 -1.59
CA LYS A 319 -22.04 -13.92 -0.58
C LYS A 319 -21.90 -14.73 0.69
N ARG A 320 -20.74 -15.35 0.90
CA ARG A 320 -20.40 -16.00 2.16
C ARG A 320 -20.19 -14.87 3.13
N PHE A 321 -21.27 -14.42 3.74
CA PHE A 321 -21.21 -13.52 4.88
C PHE A 321 -20.25 -14.17 5.88
N LYS A 322 -19.13 -13.50 6.13
CA LYS A 322 -18.12 -14.00 7.05
C LYS A 322 -18.77 -14.08 8.44
N ASN A 323 -18.58 -15.20 9.13
CA ASN A 323 -19.00 -15.37 10.51
C ASN A 323 -18.11 -14.49 11.41
N TYR A 324 -18.69 -13.43 11.99
CA TYR A 324 -17.97 -12.51 12.86
C TYR A 324 -18.10 -12.88 14.35
N LYS A 325 -18.86 -13.92 14.72
CA LYS A 325 -18.97 -14.39 16.12
C LYS A 325 -17.61 -14.65 16.80
N PRO A 326 -16.59 -15.26 16.13
CA PRO A 326 -15.27 -15.44 16.74
C PRO A 326 -14.58 -14.10 17.05
N TYR A 327 -14.70 -13.11 16.16
CA TYR A 327 -14.19 -11.76 16.40
C TYR A 327 -14.92 -11.11 17.57
N ILE A 328 -16.26 -11.16 17.59
CA ILE A 328 -17.07 -10.61 18.68
C ILE A 328 -16.67 -11.22 20.03
N LYS A 329 -16.54 -12.56 20.10
CA LYS A 329 -16.14 -13.28 21.32
C LYS A 329 -14.80 -12.79 21.85
N TYR A 330 -13.80 -12.69 20.97
CA TYR A 330 -12.47 -12.23 21.36
C TYR A 330 -12.43 -10.75 21.72
N LEU A 331 -13.01 -9.87 20.90
CA LEU A 331 -12.98 -8.42 21.12
C LEU A 331 -13.71 -8.01 22.41
N LYS A 332 -14.73 -8.77 22.85
CA LYS A 332 -15.38 -8.57 24.15
C LYS A 332 -14.44 -8.74 25.35
N SER A 333 -13.37 -9.54 25.22
CA SER A 333 -12.40 -9.73 26.30
C SER A 333 -11.21 -8.78 26.22
N VAL A 334 -11.06 -8.02 25.13
CA VAL A 334 -9.94 -7.10 24.93
C VAL A 334 -10.11 -5.86 25.81
N LYS A 335 -9.02 -5.48 26.51
CA LYS A 335 -8.92 -4.23 27.27
C LYS A 335 -7.68 -3.46 26.79
N ARG A 336 -7.89 -2.25 26.28
CA ARG A 336 -6.86 -1.39 25.69
C ARG A 336 -6.98 0.03 26.21
N LYS A 337 -5.90 0.81 26.07
CA LYS A 337 -5.91 2.24 26.42
C LYS A 337 -6.88 3.04 25.58
N ASN A 338 -6.97 2.72 24.29
CA ASN A 338 -7.94 3.29 23.37
C ASN A 338 -8.84 2.15 22.88
N MET A 339 -10.14 2.26 23.17
CA MET A 339 -11.12 1.23 22.82
C MET A 339 -11.85 1.53 21.51
N TYR A 340 -11.63 2.69 20.89
CA TYR A 340 -12.35 3.16 19.70
C TYR A 340 -12.46 2.10 18.61
N MET A 341 -11.34 1.55 18.12
CA MET A 341 -11.37 0.59 17.01
C MET A 341 -12.04 -0.74 17.41
N VAL A 342 -11.89 -1.13 18.68
CA VAL A 342 -12.52 -2.35 19.24
C VAL A 342 -14.03 -2.16 19.30
N ASP A 343 -14.50 -1.05 19.87
CA ASP A 343 -15.92 -0.75 20.02
C ASP A 343 -16.59 -0.48 18.67
N LEU A 344 -15.91 0.22 17.74
CA LEU A 344 -16.37 0.39 16.36
C LEU A 344 -16.57 -0.97 15.68
N SER A 345 -15.57 -1.85 15.77
CA SER A 345 -15.65 -3.17 15.15
C SER A 345 -16.70 -4.06 15.79
N LEU A 346 -16.84 -4.01 17.13
CA LEU A 346 -17.92 -4.68 17.83
C LEU A 346 -19.28 -4.15 17.38
N ALA A 347 -19.44 -2.83 17.18
CA ALA A 347 -20.69 -2.26 16.71
C ALA A 347 -21.08 -2.81 15.33
N TYR A 348 -20.17 -2.80 14.36
CA TYR A 348 -20.41 -3.33 13.01
C TYR A 348 -20.59 -4.85 13.00
N PHE A 349 -19.74 -5.61 13.69
CA PHE A 349 -19.84 -7.07 13.68
C PHE A 349 -21.13 -7.58 14.34
N ASN A 350 -21.58 -6.95 15.44
CA ASN A 350 -22.89 -7.31 16.02
C ASN A 350 -24.03 -6.92 15.05
N PHE A 351 -23.91 -5.82 14.30
CA PHE A 351 -24.88 -5.47 13.26
C PHE A 351 -24.97 -6.56 12.17
N TYR A 352 -23.84 -7.02 11.64
CA TYR A 352 -23.80 -8.07 10.62
C TYR A 352 -24.36 -9.42 11.11
N GLU A 353 -24.28 -9.67 12.42
CA GLU A 353 -24.86 -10.86 13.07
C GLU A 353 -26.31 -10.63 13.54
N ASN A 354 -26.95 -9.54 13.12
CA ASN A 354 -28.32 -9.13 13.47
C ASN A 354 -28.57 -8.85 14.97
N ASP A 355 -27.52 -8.68 15.77
CA ASP A 355 -27.62 -8.24 17.18
C ASP A 355 -27.60 -6.71 17.27
N TYR A 356 -28.71 -6.10 16.85
CA TYR A 356 -28.86 -4.64 16.80
C TYR A 356 -28.78 -3.98 18.19
N THR A 357 -29.18 -4.69 19.24
CA THR A 357 -29.10 -4.20 20.63
C THR A 357 -27.63 -4.02 21.04
N GLN A 358 -26.81 -5.05 20.83
CA GLN A 358 -25.38 -4.94 21.13
C GLN A 358 -24.66 -4.00 20.18
N SER A 359 -25.06 -3.96 18.91
CA SER A 359 -24.54 -2.99 17.94
C SER A 359 -24.72 -1.55 18.43
N LYS A 360 -25.96 -1.16 18.82
CA LYS A 360 -26.25 0.16 19.40
C LYS A 360 -25.46 0.44 20.66
N ARG A 361 -25.29 -0.56 21.53
CA ARG A 361 -24.54 -0.42 22.78
C ARG A 361 -23.06 -0.10 22.53
N TYR A 362 -22.40 -0.84 21.63
CA TYR A 362 -20.99 -0.60 21.29
C TYR A 362 -20.81 0.66 20.46
N LEU A 363 -21.77 1.02 19.61
CA LEU A 363 -21.77 2.29 18.90
C LEU A 363 -21.72 3.46 19.90
N LYS A 364 -22.54 3.43 20.97
CA LYS A 364 -22.51 4.45 22.03
C LYS A 364 -21.16 4.53 22.75
N LYS A 365 -20.51 3.38 23.00
CA LYS A 365 -19.16 3.34 23.59
C LYS A 365 -18.12 3.93 22.66
N ALA A 366 -18.16 3.59 21.37
CA ALA A 366 -17.24 4.14 20.39
C ALA A 366 -17.36 5.66 20.32
N TYR A 367 -18.58 6.23 20.38
CA TYR A 367 -18.77 7.68 20.46
C TYR A 367 -18.13 8.33 21.69
N SER A 368 -18.01 7.64 22.84
CA SER A 368 -17.34 8.22 24.02
C SER A 368 -15.81 8.23 23.93
N GLU A 369 -15.23 7.50 22.97
CA GLU A 369 -13.77 7.42 22.76
C GLU A 369 -13.24 8.49 21.80
N VAL A 370 -14.12 9.30 21.22
CA VAL A 370 -13.82 10.32 20.22
C VAL A 370 -14.62 11.59 20.50
N SER A 371 -14.06 12.75 20.14
CA SER A 371 -14.69 14.05 20.33
C SER A 371 -14.88 14.77 19.00
N GLY A 372 -15.98 15.50 18.85
CA GLY A 372 -16.32 16.28 17.66
C GLY A 372 -17.43 15.66 16.81
N ASP A 373 -17.98 16.45 15.89
CA ASP A 373 -19.23 16.13 15.19
C ASP A 373 -19.06 15.18 13.98
N ASP A 374 -17.85 15.01 13.46
CA ASP A 374 -17.60 14.25 12.21
C ASP A 374 -16.81 12.95 12.42
N ILE A 375 -17.38 12.02 13.19
CA ILE A 375 -16.95 10.61 13.14
C ILE A 375 -17.83 9.87 12.13
N HIS A 376 -17.58 10.14 10.85
CA HIS A 376 -18.36 9.66 9.69
C HIS A 376 -18.77 8.18 9.77
N GLU A 377 -17.85 7.28 10.13
CA GLU A 377 -18.12 5.84 10.23
C GLU A 377 -19.12 5.47 11.35
N LEU A 378 -19.07 6.16 12.50
CA LEU A 378 -20.08 5.98 13.55
C LEU A 378 -21.44 6.53 13.11
N ASN A 379 -21.43 7.72 12.48
CA ASN A 379 -22.64 8.36 11.98
C ASN A 379 -23.32 7.53 10.88
N ALA A 380 -22.52 6.93 9.99
CA ALA A 380 -22.99 6.02 8.95
C ALA A 380 -23.64 4.76 9.55
N LEU A 381 -22.97 4.10 10.50
CA LEU A 381 -23.56 2.93 11.17
C LEU A 381 -24.83 3.29 11.95
N LYS A 382 -24.85 4.43 12.65
CA LYS A 382 -26.04 4.95 13.34
C LYS A 382 -27.22 5.10 12.39
N TYR A 383 -26.97 5.64 11.20
CA TYR A 383 -27.98 5.82 10.17
C TYR A 383 -28.47 4.49 9.61
N ILE A 384 -27.57 3.55 9.32
CA ILE A 384 -27.93 2.20 8.86
C ILE A 384 -28.79 1.46 9.89
N ILE A 385 -28.46 1.54 11.18
CA ILE A 385 -29.26 0.98 12.27
C ILE A 385 -30.64 1.64 12.35
N TYR A 386 -30.70 2.96 12.17
CA TYR A 386 -31.97 3.70 12.11
C TYR A 386 -32.86 3.16 10.98
N LEU A 387 -32.31 3.05 9.76
CA LEU A 387 -33.05 2.51 8.61
C LEU A 387 -33.60 1.10 8.88
N ASN A 388 -32.81 0.22 9.50
CA ASN A 388 -33.24 -1.15 9.84
C ASN A 388 -34.29 -1.20 10.96
N SER A 389 -34.47 -0.11 11.73
CA SER A 389 -35.48 -0.04 12.79
C SER A 389 -36.85 0.48 12.30
N LEU A 390 -36.92 0.97 11.06
CA LEU A 390 -38.15 1.51 10.51
C LEU A 390 -39.12 0.38 10.16
N THR A 391 -40.32 0.43 10.75
CA THR A 391 -41.40 -0.53 10.47
C THR A 391 -42.42 0.02 9.47
N LYS A 392 -42.46 1.34 9.29
CA LYS A 392 -43.31 2.05 8.33
C LYS A 392 -42.56 3.25 7.75
N ILE A 393 -42.76 3.51 6.46
CA ILE A 393 -42.18 4.65 5.74
C ILE A 393 -43.34 5.50 5.23
N ASP A 394 -43.49 6.69 5.81
CA ASP A 394 -44.40 7.75 5.37
C ASP A 394 -43.60 9.00 4.97
N GLU A 395 -44.27 10.04 4.48
CA GLU A 395 -43.62 11.27 4.00
C GLU A 395 -42.71 11.91 5.06
N LYS A 396 -43.12 11.88 6.32
CA LYS A 396 -42.30 12.43 7.43
C LYS A 396 -41.03 11.60 7.60
N VAL A 397 -41.15 10.28 7.61
CA VAL A 397 -40.01 9.36 7.69
C VAL A 397 -39.09 9.51 6.47
N GLU A 398 -39.63 9.65 5.25
CA GLU A 398 -38.85 9.89 4.02
C GLU A 398 -38.05 11.19 4.11
N ASN A 399 -38.67 12.28 4.58
CA ASN A 399 -37.99 13.55 4.80
C ASN A 399 -36.88 13.44 5.85
N GLU A 400 -37.09 12.66 6.91
CA GLU A 400 -36.09 12.40 7.93
C GLU A 400 -34.91 11.56 7.42
N ILE A 401 -35.19 10.53 6.61
CA ILE A 401 -34.18 9.73 5.89
C ILE A 401 -33.31 10.65 5.05
N GLY A 402 -33.91 11.48 4.20
CA GLY A 402 -33.19 12.43 3.33
C GLY A 402 -32.34 13.42 4.14
N THR A 403 -32.89 13.99 5.21
CA THR A 403 -32.18 14.94 6.09
C THR A 403 -30.95 14.31 6.74
N ARG A 404 -31.07 13.08 7.24
CA ARG A 404 -29.96 12.35 7.87
C ARG A 404 -28.90 11.94 6.85
N LEU A 405 -29.31 11.47 5.67
CA LEU A 405 -28.41 11.09 4.59
C LEU A 405 -27.57 12.29 4.10
N ASN A 406 -28.20 13.46 3.92
CA ASN A 406 -27.50 14.66 3.46
C ASN A 406 -26.31 15.06 4.35
N LYS A 407 -26.38 14.78 5.65
CA LYS A 407 -25.28 15.04 6.60
C LYS A 407 -24.11 14.06 6.49
N LEU A 408 -24.32 12.89 5.90
CA LEU A 408 -23.30 11.84 5.75
C LEU A 408 -22.56 11.93 4.42
N ILE A 409 -23.11 12.66 3.45
CA ILE A 409 -22.53 12.77 2.13
C ILE A 409 -21.36 13.77 2.19
N LEU A 410 -20.12 13.25 2.16
CA LEU A 410 -18.87 14.02 2.28
C LEU A 410 -18.62 14.98 1.10
N GLN A 411 -19.32 14.82 -0.04
CA GLN A 411 -19.33 15.73 -1.18
C GLN A 411 -20.69 15.70 -1.88
N PRO A 412 -21.31 16.84 -2.23
CA PRO A 412 -22.53 16.83 -3.04
C PRO A 412 -22.25 16.02 -4.32
N CYS A 413 -23.10 15.02 -4.59
CA CYS A 413 -23.00 14.14 -5.75
C CYS A 413 -22.80 14.97 -7.02
N ASN A 414 -21.56 15.13 -7.46
CA ASN A 414 -21.24 15.72 -8.74
C ASN A 414 -20.62 14.61 -9.60
N LYS A 415 -20.64 14.79 -10.91
CA LYS A 415 -20.18 13.79 -11.90
C LYS A 415 -18.71 13.35 -11.70
N ASN A 416 -17.97 14.02 -10.81
CA ASN A 416 -16.59 13.74 -10.44
C ASN A 416 -16.44 12.93 -9.13
N SER A 417 -17.54 12.62 -8.41
CA SER A 417 -17.53 11.88 -7.13
C SER A 417 -17.47 10.36 -7.30
N LEU A 418 -17.74 9.85 -8.51
CA LEU A 418 -17.43 8.48 -8.89
C LEU A 418 -15.94 8.44 -9.28
N HIS A 419 -15.12 7.87 -8.39
CA HIS A 419 -13.70 7.71 -8.66
C HIS A 419 -13.47 6.78 -9.86
N LYS A 420 -12.59 7.22 -10.77
CA LYS A 420 -11.84 6.33 -11.67
C LYS A 420 -10.97 5.35 -10.90
#